data_AF-A0A2S2NQC5-F1
#
_entry.id   AF-A0A2S2NQC5-F1
#
_cell.length_a   1.000
_cell.length_b   1.000
_cell.length_c   1.000
_cell.angle_alpha   90.00
_cell.angle_beta   90.00
_cell.angle_gamma   90.00
#
_symmetry.space_group_name_H-M   'P 1'
#
loop_
_entity.id
_entity.type
_entity.pdbx_description
1 polymer ?
#
loop_
_entity_poly.entity_id
_entity_poly.type
_entity_poly.pdbx_seq_one_letter_code
_entity_poly.pdbx_strand_id
1 'polypeptide(L)'
;MENRARNTFVLLTIVFGIALQCISAEDAKTTDALPTGSPAPVTPAPVTPAAVNPVHADLPTAHAENIAKTLPLNSETPVTNNNSSTQHINIEVYYEALCKDSVDFVSKQLLPVYNKLNKFINVTFIPFAQGNITQNPTDKIYNLTCRRDGECAADKIHACGINKIKDSEKLIKFVNCSLTEGFNSPNKTVPIELCGKNSSIDNSIVTEITECANSTDAWSTWLQNYKNMSTSANVTSVPKVLINKVPTEDITSNNLMKVVCKQIIDKDLPADCNTFVSGSHKLAVGVLPIIIGAFYIIKMI
;
A
#
# COMPACT_ATOMS: atom_id res chain seq x y z
N MET A 1 21.38 41.52 -44.28
CA MET A 1 22.33 40.95 -43.30
C MET A 1 21.57 40.01 -42.39
N GLU A 2 21.11 38.91 -42.98
CA GLU A 2 20.00 38.10 -42.50
C GLU A 2 20.38 36.65 -42.75
N ASN A 3 21.36 36.13 -41.98
CA ASN A 3 21.59 34.68 -41.88
C ASN A 3 22.51 34.24 -40.74
N ARG A 4 22.58 34.97 -39.61
CA ARG A 4 23.50 34.61 -38.51
C ARG A 4 22.86 34.53 -37.12
N ALA A 5 21.55 34.26 -37.06
CA ALA A 5 20.80 34.12 -35.81
C ALA A 5 19.94 32.84 -35.77
N ARG A 6 20.33 31.79 -36.50
CA ARG A 6 19.56 30.54 -36.58
C ARG A 6 20.39 29.27 -36.36
N ASN A 7 21.49 29.39 -35.60
CA ASN A 7 22.34 28.25 -35.24
C ASN A 7 22.81 28.27 -33.77
N THR A 8 22.10 28.99 -32.90
CA THR A 8 22.39 29.06 -31.45
C THR A 8 21.11 28.84 -30.63
N PHE A 9 20.20 28.01 -31.14
CA PHE A 9 18.94 27.67 -30.46
C PHE A 9 18.64 26.16 -30.47
N VAL A 10 19.66 25.34 -30.71
CA VAL A 10 19.58 23.88 -30.60
C VAL A 10 20.85 23.39 -29.93
N LEU A 11 21.06 23.71 -28.65
CA LEU A 11 22.00 22.98 -27.78
C LEU A 11 21.87 23.33 -26.28
N LEU A 12 20.67 23.59 -25.76
CA LEU A 12 20.51 23.89 -24.32
C LEU A 12 19.15 23.48 -23.75
N THR A 13 18.75 22.22 -23.98
CA THR A 13 17.62 21.59 -23.27
C THR A 13 17.89 20.11 -23.04
N ILE A 14 18.97 19.78 -22.33
CA ILE A 14 19.10 18.50 -21.63
C ILE A 14 19.91 18.78 -20.35
N VAL A 15 19.24 19.28 -19.31
CA VAL A 15 19.70 19.07 -17.92
C VAL A 15 18.66 18.14 -17.32
N PHE A 16 19.04 16.88 -17.26
CA PHE A 16 18.30 15.79 -16.66
C PHE A 16 17.86 16.17 -15.23
N GLY A 17 16.57 15.98 -14.96
CA GLY A 17 16.08 15.82 -13.61
C GLY A 17 16.77 14.60 -13.00
N ILE A 18 17.62 14.83 -12.01
CA ILE A 18 18.13 13.76 -11.16
C ILE A 18 16.97 13.40 -10.23
N ALA A 19 16.11 12.49 -10.69
CA ALA A 19 15.32 11.70 -9.77
C ALA A 19 16.32 10.96 -8.88
N LEU A 20 16.26 11.21 -7.56
CA LEU A 20 16.85 10.32 -6.56
C LEU A 20 16.07 8.99 -6.63
N GLN A 21 16.38 8.19 -7.64
CA GLN A 21 16.01 6.79 -7.68
C GLN A 21 16.94 6.08 -6.71
N CYS A 22 16.38 5.21 -5.87
CA CYS A 22 17.13 4.33 -4.98
C CYS A 22 17.97 3.36 -5.83
N ILE A 23 19.19 3.76 -6.20
CA ILE A 23 20.24 2.91 -6.79
C ILE A 23 21.43 2.94 -5.82
N SER A 24 21.76 1.79 -5.26
CA SER A 24 22.86 1.62 -4.30
C SER A 24 24.22 1.68 -5.00
N ALA A 25 25.19 2.35 -4.40
CA ALA A 25 26.60 2.24 -4.73
C ALA A 25 27.21 1.08 -3.94
N GLU A 26 27.88 0.16 -4.66
CA GLU A 26 28.83 -0.79 -4.10
C GLU A 26 30.14 -0.05 -3.81
N ASP A 27 30.73 -0.28 -2.64
CA ASP A 27 32.17 -0.08 -2.44
C ASP A 27 32.79 -1.33 -1.83
N ALA A 28 33.89 -1.73 -2.45
CA ALA A 28 34.61 -2.96 -2.23
C ALA A 28 35.81 -2.78 -1.27
N LYS A 29 36.13 -3.88 -0.58
CA LYS A 29 37.45 -4.26 0.00
C LYS A 29 37.88 -3.48 1.26
N THR A 30 38.26 -4.14 2.35
CA THR A 30 39.56 -4.85 2.43
C THR A 30 39.59 -5.90 3.54
N THR A 31 40.38 -6.93 3.25
CA THR A 31 40.79 -8.12 4.00
C THR A 31 41.35 -7.87 5.40
N ASP A 32 41.13 -8.81 6.34
CA ASP A 32 42.22 -9.37 7.15
C ASP A 32 41.87 -10.72 7.79
N ALA A 33 42.92 -11.48 8.04
CA ALA A 33 42.96 -12.93 8.15
C ALA A 33 42.73 -13.53 9.56
N LEU A 34 42.43 -14.83 9.52
CA LEU A 34 42.27 -15.86 10.56
C LEU A 34 43.40 -15.91 11.61
N PRO A 35 43.16 -16.52 12.80
CA PRO A 35 43.68 -17.90 12.97
C PRO A 35 42.75 -18.87 13.76
N THR A 36 42.59 -20.06 13.15
CA THR A 36 42.63 -21.43 13.67
C THR A 36 42.07 -21.78 15.06
N GLY A 37 41.13 -22.73 15.08
CA GLY A 37 40.84 -23.54 16.28
C GLY A 37 39.60 -24.43 16.14
N SER A 38 39.72 -25.55 15.44
CA SER A 38 38.72 -26.63 15.43
C SER A 38 39.11 -27.71 16.45
N PRO A 39 38.15 -28.33 17.14
CA PRO A 39 38.16 -29.78 17.27
C PRO A 39 36.93 -30.41 16.60
N ALA A 40 37.16 -31.62 16.10
CA ALA A 40 36.27 -32.46 15.31
C ALA A 40 35.18 -33.16 16.18
N PRO A 41 34.23 -33.89 15.55
CA PRO A 41 32.90 -34.17 16.07
C PRO A 41 32.84 -35.41 16.97
N VAL A 42 31.86 -35.43 17.89
CA VAL A 42 31.52 -36.61 18.68
C VAL A 42 30.09 -37.03 18.33
N THR A 43 29.97 -38.16 17.63
CA THR A 43 28.76 -39.01 17.57
C THR A 43 29.18 -40.44 17.92
N PRO A 44 28.44 -41.09 18.82
CA PRO A 44 27.60 -42.23 18.43
C PRO A 44 26.26 -42.20 19.21
N ALA A 45 25.17 -42.90 18.89
CA ALA A 45 24.91 -44.06 18.07
C ALA A 45 23.40 -44.04 17.65
N PRO A 46 22.97 -44.94 16.74
CA PRO A 46 21.66 -44.89 16.11
C PRO A 46 20.58 -45.58 16.96
N VAL A 47 19.40 -44.98 17.04
CA VAL A 47 18.18 -45.65 17.53
C VAL A 47 17.32 -46.01 16.32
N THR A 48 17.35 -47.29 15.95
CA THR A 48 16.48 -47.86 14.92
C THR A 48 15.04 -48.06 15.43
N PRO A 49 14.06 -48.13 14.50
CA PRO A 49 12.65 -47.91 14.80
C PRO A 49 11.93 -49.19 15.22
N ALA A 50 10.89 -49.03 16.05
CA ALA A 50 9.85 -50.06 16.20
C ALA A 50 8.77 -49.83 15.14
N ALA A 51 8.52 -50.86 14.33
CA ALA A 51 7.38 -50.98 13.43
C ALA A 51 6.36 -51.98 14.03
N VAL A 52 5.20 -52.11 13.34
CA VAL A 52 4.09 -53.09 13.48
C VAL A 52 2.91 -52.54 14.31
N ASN A 53 1.67 -52.42 13.84
CA ASN A 53 1.01 -52.71 12.54
C ASN A 53 -0.38 -52.02 12.47
N PRO A 54 -1.11 -52.11 11.33
CA PRO A 54 -2.21 -51.23 10.97
C PRO A 54 -3.58 -51.73 11.44
N VAL A 55 -4.53 -50.81 11.56
CA VAL A 55 -5.97 -51.14 11.54
C VAL A 55 -6.60 -50.49 10.32
N HIS A 56 -7.11 -51.36 9.45
CA HIS A 56 -7.94 -51.07 8.29
C HIS A 56 -9.40 -50.79 8.71
N ALA A 57 -10.05 -49.95 7.89
CA ALA A 57 -11.49 -49.90 7.57
C ALA A 57 -12.44 -49.51 8.73
N ASP A 58 -13.40 -48.60 8.57
CA ASP A 58 -14.40 -48.56 7.52
C ASP A 58 -14.90 -47.14 7.18
N LEU A 59 -15.19 -46.97 5.89
CA LEU A 59 -16.06 -45.97 5.30
C LEU A 59 -17.51 -46.50 5.37
N PRO A 60 -18.50 -45.64 5.62
CA PRO A 60 -19.66 -45.62 4.72
C PRO A 60 -20.03 -44.18 4.33
N THR A 61 -19.97 -43.86 3.04
CA THR A 61 -21.09 -43.90 2.08
C THR A 61 -22.04 -42.73 2.25
N ALA A 62 -22.01 -41.87 1.23
CA ALA A 62 -22.88 -40.74 1.02
C ALA A 62 -24.37 -41.14 0.98
N HIS A 63 -25.19 -40.33 1.61
CA HIS A 63 -26.59 -40.17 1.24
C HIS A 63 -26.82 -38.74 0.78
N ALA A 64 -27.07 -38.62 -0.51
CA ALA A 64 -27.62 -37.42 -1.13
C ALA A 64 -29.09 -37.32 -0.75
N GLU A 65 -29.49 -36.22 -0.12
CA GLU A 65 -30.88 -35.79 -0.11
C GLU A 65 -30.99 -34.38 -0.70
N ASN A 66 -31.75 -34.37 -1.79
CA ASN A 66 -32.06 -33.25 -2.64
C ASN A 66 -33.36 -32.67 -2.10
N ILE A 67 -33.33 -31.48 -1.51
CA ILE A 67 -34.54 -30.75 -1.13
C ILE A 67 -34.50 -29.38 -1.79
N ALA A 68 -34.98 -29.36 -3.04
CA ALA A 68 -35.49 -28.16 -3.67
C ALA A 68 -36.71 -27.69 -2.87
N LYS A 69 -36.55 -26.63 -2.07
CA LYS A 69 -37.67 -25.93 -1.44
C LYS A 69 -37.95 -24.63 -2.20
N THR A 70 -38.99 -24.71 -2.99
CA THR A 70 -39.66 -23.66 -3.77
C THR A 70 -39.88 -22.40 -2.92
N LEU A 71 -39.33 -21.27 -3.38
CA LEU A 71 -39.68 -19.92 -2.93
C LEU A 71 -40.96 -19.48 -3.68
N PRO A 72 -42.00 -18.95 -3.01
CA PRO A 72 -43.06 -18.24 -3.70
C PRO A 72 -42.59 -16.83 -4.06
N LEU A 73 -42.82 -16.49 -5.32
CA LEU A 73 -42.78 -15.16 -5.91
C LEU A 73 -43.90 -14.29 -5.27
N ASN A 74 -43.69 -12.97 -5.27
CA ASN A 74 -44.66 -11.87 -5.14
C ASN A 74 -44.72 -11.17 -3.76
N SER A 75 -44.17 -9.96 -3.70
CA SER A 75 -44.87 -8.73 -3.25
C SER A 75 -43.94 -7.53 -3.43
N GLU A 76 -44.12 -6.81 -4.54
CA GLU A 76 -43.55 -5.48 -4.74
C GLU A 76 -44.14 -4.52 -3.71
N THR A 77 -43.29 -4.00 -2.81
CA THR A 77 -43.56 -2.75 -2.10
C THR A 77 -42.41 -1.80 -2.43
N PRO A 78 -42.68 -0.51 -2.68
CA PRO A 78 -41.63 0.45 -2.98
C PRO A 78 -40.87 0.75 -1.69
N VAL A 79 -39.81 0.00 -1.45
CA VAL A 79 -38.83 0.32 -0.43
C VAL A 79 -38.07 1.55 -0.93
N THR A 80 -38.40 2.72 -0.40
CA THR A 80 -37.53 3.89 -0.48
C THR A 80 -36.28 3.58 0.32
N ASN A 81 -35.34 2.90 -0.32
CA ASN A 81 -33.99 2.70 0.18
C ASN A 81 -33.28 4.06 0.14
N ASN A 82 -33.51 4.88 1.16
CA ASN A 82 -32.55 5.90 1.59
C ASN A 82 -31.35 5.19 2.23
N ASN A 83 -30.75 4.24 1.50
CA ASN A 83 -29.44 3.73 1.83
C ASN A 83 -28.45 4.76 1.29
N SER A 84 -28.22 5.82 2.06
CA SER A 84 -27.05 6.67 1.85
C SER A 84 -25.83 5.85 2.28
N SER A 85 -25.49 4.85 1.48
CA SER A 85 -24.22 4.15 1.61
C SER A 85 -23.15 5.20 1.30
N THR A 86 -22.45 5.66 2.34
CA THR A 86 -21.25 6.48 2.17
C THR A 86 -20.30 5.69 1.29
N GLN A 87 -20.10 6.16 0.05
CA GLN A 87 -19.20 5.50 -0.89
C GLN A 87 -17.78 5.65 -0.35
N HIS A 88 -17.19 4.55 0.12
CA HIS A 88 -15.81 4.54 0.57
C HIS A 88 -14.85 4.55 -0.63
N ILE A 89 -13.93 5.50 -0.62
CA ILE A 89 -12.83 5.60 -1.56
C ILE A 89 -11.74 4.63 -1.09
N ASN A 90 -11.49 3.60 -1.89
CA ASN A 90 -10.47 2.60 -1.56
C ASN A 90 -9.11 3.10 -2.03
N ILE A 91 -8.14 3.13 -1.13
CA ILE A 91 -6.75 3.55 -1.38
C ILE A 91 -5.85 2.35 -1.12
N GLU A 92 -5.20 1.85 -2.16
CA GLU A 92 -4.16 0.84 -2.05
C GLU A 92 -2.78 1.49 -2.10
N VAL A 93 -1.93 1.16 -1.15
CA VAL A 93 -0.59 1.71 -1.02
C VAL A 93 0.41 0.57 -1.11
N TYR A 94 1.14 0.52 -2.22
CA TYR A 94 2.23 -0.41 -2.47
C TYR A 94 3.54 0.28 -2.06
N TYR A 95 4.26 -0.28 -1.09
CA TYR A 95 5.40 0.37 -0.47
C TYR A 95 6.48 -0.62 0.01
N GLU A 96 7.60 -0.07 0.46
CA GLU A 96 8.74 -0.78 1.07
C GLU A 96 9.08 -0.13 2.41
N ALA A 97 9.28 -0.92 3.45
CA ALA A 97 9.38 -0.44 4.83
C ALA A 97 10.59 0.49 5.12
N LEU A 98 11.68 0.40 4.35
CA LEU A 98 12.87 1.25 4.52
C LEU A 98 13.09 2.23 3.36
N CYS A 99 12.04 2.53 2.59
CA CYS A 99 12.10 3.51 1.52
C CYS A 99 11.71 4.91 1.98
N LYS A 100 12.58 5.89 1.73
CA LYS A 100 12.29 7.28 2.06
C LYS A 100 11.01 7.80 1.41
N ASP A 101 10.76 7.47 0.15
CA ASP A 101 9.55 7.94 -0.54
C ASP A 101 8.28 7.28 0.03
N SER A 102 8.36 6.02 0.44
CA SER A 102 7.28 5.33 1.16
C SER A 102 7.00 5.98 2.52
N VAL A 103 8.05 6.27 3.29
CA VAL A 103 7.96 6.97 4.59
C VAL A 103 7.31 8.33 4.39
N ASP A 104 7.80 9.11 3.43
CA ASP A 104 7.32 10.46 3.14
C ASP A 104 5.85 10.44 2.70
N PHE A 105 5.45 9.51 1.83
CA PHE A 105 4.05 9.40 1.42
C PHE A 105 3.13 9.07 2.59
N VAL A 106 3.45 8.05 3.39
CA VAL A 106 2.57 7.66 4.49
C VAL A 106 2.48 8.74 5.56
N SER A 107 3.62 9.32 5.95
CA SER A 107 3.68 10.30 7.03
C SER A 107 3.18 11.69 6.65
N LYS A 108 3.48 12.15 5.43
CA LYS A 108 3.20 13.54 5.01
C LYS A 108 1.92 13.66 4.20
N GLN A 109 1.43 12.58 3.58
CA GLN A 109 0.20 12.61 2.78
C GLN A 109 -0.90 11.73 3.37
N LEU A 110 -0.66 10.43 3.52
CA LEU A 110 -1.71 9.46 3.84
C LEU A 110 -2.29 9.66 5.23
N LEU A 111 -1.45 9.69 6.28
CA LEU A 111 -1.93 9.84 7.66
C LEU A 111 -2.68 11.16 7.88
N PRO A 112 -2.20 12.34 7.40
CA PRO A 112 -2.97 13.57 7.48
C PRO A 112 -4.32 13.52 6.77
N VAL A 113 -4.40 12.89 5.59
CA VAL A 113 -5.66 12.70 4.85
C VAL A 113 -6.61 11.78 5.62
N TYR A 114 -6.11 10.66 6.13
CA TYR A 114 -6.89 9.71 6.93
C TYR A 114 -7.47 10.36 8.17
N ASN A 115 -6.67 11.14 8.92
CA ASN A 115 -7.16 11.82 10.13
C ASN A 115 -8.35 12.75 9.88
N LYS A 116 -8.47 13.29 8.65
CA LYS A 116 -9.56 14.21 8.26
C LYS A 116 -10.73 13.47 7.60
N LEU A 117 -10.43 12.42 6.83
CA LEU A 117 -11.37 11.79 5.91
C LEU A 117 -11.60 10.29 6.19
N ASN A 118 -11.23 9.77 7.36
CA ASN A 118 -11.36 8.33 7.70
C ASN A 118 -12.77 7.75 7.47
N LYS A 119 -13.84 8.56 7.59
CA LYS A 119 -15.22 8.14 7.29
C LYS A 119 -15.49 7.87 5.80
N PHE A 120 -14.63 8.37 4.92
CA PHE A 120 -14.79 8.30 3.48
C PHE A 120 -13.75 7.42 2.81
N ILE A 121 -12.69 7.01 3.50
CA ILE A 121 -11.58 6.28 2.90
C ILE A 121 -11.33 4.95 3.59
N ASN A 122 -11.03 3.95 2.78
CA ASN A 122 -10.54 2.66 3.24
C ASN A 122 -9.13 2.46 2.70
N VAL A 123 -8.18 2.13 3.58
CA VAL A 123 -6.77 2.03 3.21
C VAL A 123 -6.33 0.57 3.26
N THR A 124 -5.76 0.09 2.15
CA THR A 124 -5.11 -1.22 2.07
C THR A 124 -3.61 -1.01 1.93
N PHE A 125 -2.85 -1.60 2.84
CA PHE A 125 -1.39 -1.57 2.84
C PHE A 125 -0.82 -2.81 2.19
N ILE A 126 0.08 -2.62 1.22
CA ILE A 126 0.81 -3.68 0.51
C ILE A 126 2.31 -3.42 0.69
N PRO A 127 2.95 -3.97 1.73
CA PRO A 127 4.39 -3.87 1.93
C PRO A 127 5.14 -4.76 0.93
N PHE A 128 6.47 -4.80 1.00
CA PHE A 128 7.30 -5.72 0.20
C PHE A 128 7.13 -5.54 -1.32
N ALA A 129 6.70 -4.36 -1.77
CA ALA A 129 6.13 -4.22 -3.11
C ALA A 129 7.13 -4.44 -4.26
N GLN A 130 8.43 -4.27 -4.01
CA GLN A 130 9.48 -4.66 -4.98
C GLN A 130 10.39 -5.77 -4.46
N GLY A 131 10.05 -6.38 -3.32
CA GLY A 131 10.72 -7.55 -2.80
C GLY A 131 10.47 -8.78 -3.67
N ASN A 132 11.24 -9.83 -3.41
CA ASN A 132 11.05 -11.14 -4.02
C ASN A 132 11.11 -12.25 -2.97
N ILE A 133 10.21 -13.21 -3.08
CA ILE A 133 10.12 -14.37 -2.19
C ILE A 133 10.15 -15.64 -3.02
N THR A 134 11.05 -16.55 -2.69
CA THR A 134 11.13 -17.89 -3.31
C THR A 134 11.16 -18.95 -2.22
N GLN A 135 10.56 -20.10 -2.48
CA GLN A 135 10.61 -21.25 -1.58
C GLN A 135 11.70 -22.20 -2.05
N ASN A 136 12.58 -22.61 -1.16
CA ASN A 136 13.54 -23.66 -1.43
C ASN A 136 12.80 -25.01 -1.60
N PRO A 137 12.99 -25.71 -2.74
CA PRO A 137 12.28 -26.95 -3.03
C PRO A 137 12.43 -28.06 -1.99
N THR A 138 13.53 -28.08 -1.21
CA THR A 138 13.90 -29.23 -0.39
C THR A 138 13.48 -29.14 1.08
N ASP A 139 13.39 -27.94 1.65
CA ASP A 139 13.26 -27.74 3.11
C ASP A 139 12.16 -26.75 3.51
N LYS A 140 11.35 -26.28 2.54
CA LYS A 140 10.31 -25.26 2.72
C LYS A 140 10.83 -23.94 3.31
N ILE A 141 12.14 -23.69 3.28
CA ILE A 141 12.72 -22.42 3.72
C ILE A 141 12.44 -21.36 2.66
N TYR A 142 11.96 -20.20 3.10
CA TYR A 142 11.72 -19.06 2.22
C TYR A 142 12.95 -18.16 2.16
N ASN A 143 13.41 -17.89 0.95
CA ASN A 143 14.44 -16.89 0.67
C ASN A 143 13.77 -15.58 0.29
N LEU A 144 14.19 -14.49 0.94
CA LEU A 144 13.72 -13.14 0.68
C LEU A 144 14.84 -12.31 0.07
N THR A 145 14.48 -11.48 -0.90
CA THR A 145 15.37 -10.47 -1.47
C THR A 145 14.65 -9.13 -1.44
N CYS A 146 15.31 -8.12 -0.88
CA CYS A 146 14.85 -6.74 -0.80
C CYS A 146 15.93 -5.79 -1.32
N ARG A 147 15.60 -4.51 -1.50
CA ARG A 147 16.54 -3.53 -2.09
C ARG A 147 17.59 -3.03 -1.12
N ARG A 148 17.31 -3.11 0.17
CA ARG A 148 18.15 -2.58 1.25
C ARG A 148 18.31 -3.60 2.37
N ASP A 149 19.42 -3.49 3.09
CA ASP A 149 19.64 -4.27 4.30
C ASP A 149 18.59 -3.92 5.36
N GLY A 150 18.15 -4.94 6.11
CA GLY A 150 17.09 -4.82 7.11
C GLY A 150 15.67 -4.73 6.55
N GLU A 151 15.50 -4.41 5.26
CA GLU A 151 14.18 -4.13 4.68
C GLU A 151 13.25 -5.34 4.71
N CYS A 152 13.76 -6.52 4.36
CA CYS A 152 12.96 -7.74 4.42
C CYS A 152 12.51 -8.07 5.85
N ALA A 153 13.32 -7.76 6.86
CA ALA A 153 12.93 -7.95 8.26
C ALA A 153 11.84 -6.94 8.65
N ALA A 154 11.97 -5.68 8.23
CA ALA A 154 10.95 -4.67 8.42
C ALA A 154 9.64 -5.03 7.67
N ASP A 155 9.70 -5.47 6.42
CA ASP A 155 8.53 -5.87 5.64
C ASP A 155 7.78 -7.07 6.27
N LYS A 156 8.48 -8.02 6.92
CA LYS A 156 7.83 -9.06 7.75
C LYS A 156 7.01 -8.47 8.89
N ILE A 157 7.58 -7.51 9.62
CA ILE A 157 6.89 -6.83 10.73
C ILE A 157 5.67 -6.08 10.21
N HIS A 158 5.79 -5.40 9.07
CA HIS A 158 4.68 -4.73 8.42
C HIS A 158 3.58 -5.72 8.00
N ALA A 159 3.93 -6.82 7.34
CA ALA A 159 3.00 -7.88 6.98
C ALA A 159 2.26 -8.44 8.20
N CYS A 160 2.99 -8.72 9.29
CA CYS A 160 2.40 -9.19 10.54
C CYS A 160 1.46 -8.13 11.17
N GLY A 161 1.90 -6.88 11.27
CA GLY A 161 1.08 -5.77 11.79
C GLY A 161 -0.23 -5.61 11.03
N ILE A 162 -0.17 -5.59 9.68
CA ILE A 162 -1.35 -5.46 8.81
C ILE A 162 -2.36 -6.57 9.04
N ASN A 163 -1.91 -7.81 9.25
CA ASN A 163 -2.81 -8.95 9.39
C ASN A 163 -3.31 -9.15 10.83
N LYS A 164 -2.60 -8.62 11.84
CA LYS A 164 -2.96 -8.74 13.26
C LYS A 164 -3.79 -7.56 13.79
N ILE A 165 -3.53 -6.35 13.33
CA ILE A 165 -4.23 -5.14 13.80
C ILE A 165 -5.53 -4.99 13.01
N LYS A 166 -6.68 -5.13 13.69
CA LYS A 166 -8.01 -5.07 13.05
C LYS A 166 -8.59 -3.65 12.96
N ASP A 167 -8.19 -2.78 13.86
CA ASP A 167 -8.63 -1.39 13.89
C ASP A 167 -7.84 -0.56 12.86
N SER A 168 -8.54 0.04 11.89
CA SER A 168 -7.91 0.79 10.80
C SER A 168 -7.13 2.01 11.28
N GLU A 169 -7.59 2.70 12.33
CA GLU A 169 -6.91 3.88 12.88
C GLU A 169 -5.63 3.47 13.61
N LYS A 170 -5.67 2.42 14.42
CA LYS A 170 -4.47 1.85 15.05
C LYS A 170 -3.49 1.32 14.00
N LEU A 171 -3.99 0.68 12.94
CA LEU A 171 -3.16 0.12 11.88
C LEU A 171 -2.38 1.21 11.13
N ILE A 172 -3.04 2.29 10.68
CA ILE A 172 -2.32 3.37 9.97
C ILE A 172 -1.32 4.08 10.87
N LYS A 173 -1.64 4.28 12.16
CA LYS A 173 -0.70 4.83 13.15
C LYS A 173 0.52 3.92 13.31
N PHE A 174 0.30 2.60 13.38
CA PHE A 174 1.36 1.61 13.50
C PHE A 174 2.25 1.62 12.26
N VAL A 175 1.68 1.52 11.05
CA VAL A 175 2.44 1.54 9.79
C VAL A 175 3.25 2.84 9.66
N ASN A 176 2.66 3.98 9.99
CA ASN A 176 3.35 5.27 9.97
C ASN A 176 4.54 5.32 10.95
N CYS A 177 4.33 4.86 12.20
CA CYS A 177 5.40 4.78 13.19
C CYS A 177 6.48 3.81 12.72
N SER A 178 6.12 2.60 12.28
CA SER A 178 7.07 1.57 11.87
C SER A 178 7.91 1.98 10.67
N LEU A 179 7.32 2.68 9.69
CA LEU A 179 8.06 3.32 8.59
C LEU A 179 9.05 4.35 9.12
N THR A 180 8.57 5.30 9.91
CA THR A 180 9.36 6.46 10.36
C THR A 180 10.50 6.03 11.27
N GLU A 181 10.19 5.26 12.31
CA GLU A 181 11.16 4.78 13.29
C GLU A 181 12.09 3.72 12.70
N GLY A 182 11.59 2.82 11.85
CA GLY A 182 12.41 1.83 11.16
C GLY A 182 13.43 2.46 10.23
N PHE A 183 13.02 3.49 9.46
CA PHE A 183 13.92 4.22 8.58
C PHE A 183 14.99 5.02 9.35
N ASN A 184 14.61 5.65 10.46
CA ASN A 184 15.49 6.47 11.28
C ASN A 184 16.36 5.67 12.26
N SER A 185 16.02 4.41 12.52
CA SER A 185 16.79 3.51 13.38
C SER A 185 18.20 3.30 12.84
N PRO A 186 19.26 3.42 13.67
CA PRO A 186 20.64 3.19 13.25
C PRO A 186 20.85 1.81 12.61
N ASN A 187 20.15 0.80 13.12
CA ASN A 187 20.25 -0.59 12.65
C ASN A 187 19.15 -0.97 11.66
N LYS A 188 18.35 -0.01 11.19
CA LYS A 188 17.24 -0.23 10.26
C LYS A 188 16.19 -1.24 10.76
N THR A 189 16.00 -1.27 12.08
CA THR A 189 15.05 -2.16 12.76
C THR A 189 13.80 -1.39 13.16
N VAL A 190 12.63 -1.99 12.92
CA VAL A 190 11.34 -1.45 13.39
C VAL A 190 11.19 -1.70 14.91
N PRO A 191 11.02 -0.66 15.75
CA PRO A 191 10.79 -0.84 17.17
C PRO A 191 9.31 -1.18 17.45
N ILE A 192 8.95 -2.46 17.38
CA ILE A 192 7.56 -2.95 17.45
C ILE A 192 6.85 -2.47 18.72
N GLU A 193 7.49 -2.55 19.88
CA GLU A 193 6.89 -2.13 21.16
C GLU A 193 6.57 -0.64 21.20
N LEU A 194 7.51 0.20 20.75
CA LEU A 194 7.33 1.65 20.66
C LEU A 194 6.14 1.99 19.75
N CYS A 195 6.10 1.39 18.57
CA CYS A 195 5.04 1.65 17.60
C CYS A 195 3.69 1.06 18.00
N GLY A 196 3.68 -0.08 18.70
CA GLY A 196 2.49 -0.63 19.32
C GLY A 196 1.90 0.33 20.36
N LYS A 197 2.73 0.81 21.28
CA LYS A 197 2.34 1.77 22.32
C LYS A 197 1.82 3.09 21.73
N ASN A 198 2.58 3.69 20.80
CA ASN A 198 2.21 4.96 20.15
C ASN A 198 0.91 4.87 19.34
N SER A 199 0.52 3.66 18.94
CA SER A 199 -0.70 3.39 18.18
C SER A 199 -1.84 2.85 19.05
N SER A 200 -1.66 2.82 20.38
CA SER A 200 -2.64 2.27 21.34
C SER A 200 -3.05 0.83 21.03
N ILE A 201 -2.10 0.02 20.57
CA ILE A 201 -2.28 -1.41 20.31
C ILE A 201 -2.05 -2.17 21.60
N ASP A 202 -2.94 -3.13 21.88
CA ASP A 202 -2.84 -3.95 23.08
C ASP A 202 -1.57 -4.80 23.05
N ASN A 203 -0.92 -4.96 24.21
CA ASN A 203 0.35 -5.69 24.32
C ASN A 203 0.26 -7.13 23.79
N SER A 204 -0.90 -7.79 23.91
CA SER A 204 -1.11 -9.13 23.33
C SER A 204 -0.92 -9.13 21.81
N ILE A 205 -1.45 -8.12 21.11
CA ILE A 205 -1.30 -7.97 19.66
C ILE A 205 0.15 -7.61 19.30
N VAL A 206 0.81 -6.78 20.11
CA VAL A 206 2.26 -6.47 19.94
C VAL A 206 3.10 -7.75 20.02
N THR A 207 2.81 -8.62 20.99
CA THR A 207 3.45 -9.94 21.11
C THR A 207 3.16 -10.80 19.89
N GLU A 208 1.90 -10.89 19.44
CA GLU A 208 1.54 -11.65 18.24
C GLU A 208 2.26 -11.17 16.98
N ILE A 209 2.46 -9.85 16.82
CA ILE A 209 3.22 -9.28 15.71
C ILE A 209 4.69 -9.71 15.78
N THR A 210 5.28 -9.67 16.98
CA THR A 210 6.68 -10.04 17.22
C THR A 210 6.92 -11.52 16.95
N GLU A 211 6.07 -12.39 17.50
CA GLU A 211 6.11 -13.83 17.26
C GLU A 211 5.91 -14.17 15.79
N CYS A 212 4.95 -13.50 15.15
CA CYS A 212 4.70 -13.65 13.72
C CYS A 212 5.94 -13.31 12.89
N ALA A 213 6.62 -12.19 13.15
CA ALA A 213 7.79 -11.76 12.37
C ALA A 213 8.98 -12.74 12.50
N ASN A 214 9.04 -13.45 13.64
CA ASN A 214 10.08 -14.44 13.93
C ASN A 214 9.73 -15.87 13.47
N SER A 215 8.47 -16.15 13.15
CA SER A 215 7.98 -17.47 12.71
C SER A 215 7.82 -17.55 11.20
N THR A 216 8.52 -18.47 10.55
CA THR A 216 8.56 -18.60 9.07
C THR A 216 7.19 -18.81 8.41
N ASP A 217 6.27 -19.51 9.08
CA ASP A 217 5.02 -19.94 8.44
C ASP A 217 3.99 -18.81 8.31
N ALA A 218 3.96 -17.87 9.26
CA ALA A 218 2.91 -16.85 9.30
C ALA A 218 3.11 -15.75 8.25
N TRP A 219 4.32 -15.16 8.15
CA TRP A 219 4.56 -14.05 7.23
C TRP A 219 4.73 -14.48 5.77
N SER A 220 5.18 -15.72 5.51
CA SER A 220 5.54 -16.17 4.16
C SER A 220 4.34 -16.21 3.20
N THR A 221 3.17 -16.63 3.67
CA THR A 221 1.93 -16.63 2.88
C THR A 221 1.51 -15.20 2.53
N TRP A 222 1.65 -14.25 3.46
CA TRP A 222 1.28 -12.86 3.23
C TRP A 222 2.26 -12.15 2.29
N LEU A 223 3.58 -12.36 2.45
CA LEU A 223 4.57 -11.79 1.52
C LEU A 223 4.41 -12.34 0.10
N GLN A 224 4.08 -13.62 -0.08
CA GLN A 224 3.71 -14.18 -1.39
C GLN A 224 2.49 -13.48 -1.98
N ASN A 225 1.43 -13.28 -1.18
CA ASN A 225 0.25 -12.56 -1.62
C ASN A 225 0.58 -11.11 -2.02
N TYR A 226 1.33 -10.38 -1.20
CA TYR A 226 1.73 -9.00 -1.52
C TYR A 226 2.62 -8.91 -2.76
N LYS A 227 3.51 -9.90 -2.97
CA LYS A 227 4.29 -10.01 -4.21
C LYS A 227 3.39 -10.20 -5.43
N ASN A 228 2.37 -11.06 -5.33
CA ASN A 228 1.42 -11.30 -6.41
C ASN A 228 0.58 -10.05 -6.69
N MET A 229 0.12 -9.35 -5.65
CA MET A 229 -0.60 -8.08 -5.78
C MET A 229 0.26 -7.03 -6.47
N SER A 230 1.53 -6.90 -6.06
CA SER A 230 2.47 -5.93 -6.62
C SER A 230 2.82 -6.23 -8.09
N THR A 231 2.95 -7.52 -8.42
CA THR A 231 3.12 -7.98 -9.82
C THR A 231 1.89 -7.64 -10.65
N SER A 232 0.69 -7.94 -10.15
CA SER A 232 -0.58 -7.65 -10.83
C SER A 232 -0.80 -6.16 -11.03
N ALA A 233 -0.36 -5.33 -10.08
CA ALA A 233 -0.41 -3.89 -10.17
C ALA A 233 0.74 -3.30 -11.00
N ASN A 234 1.64 -4.11 -11.57
CA ASN A 234 2.83 -3.67 -12.31
C ASN A 234 3.63 -2.59 -11.54
N VAL A 235 4.01 -2.91 -10.30
CA VAL A 235 4.81 -2.01 -9.44
C VAL A 235 6.26 -1.98 -9.95
N THR A 236 6.66 -0.88 -10.58
CA THR A 236 8.05 -0.63 -11.01
C THR A 236 8.79 0.35 -10.09
N SER A 237 8.05 1.16 -9.33
CA SER A 237 8.55 2.09 -8.31
C SER A 237 7.59 2.14 -7.12
N VAL A 238 8.13 2.50 -5.95
CA VAL A 238 7.34 2.75 -4.73
C VAL A 238 7.53 4.19 -4.23
N PRO A 239 6.52 4.76 -3.54
CA PRO A 239 5.20 4.20 -3.33
C PRO A 239 4.39 4.21 -4.64
N LYS A 240 3.61 3.15 -4.88
CA LYS A 240 2.58 3.14 -5.92
C LYS A 240 1.22 3.19 -5.24
N VAL A 241 0.35 4.07 -5.68
CA VAL A 241 -0.98 4.26 -5.08
C VAL A 241 -2.06 4.06 -6.13
N LEU A 242 -3.02 3.21 -5.80
CA LEU A 242 -4.24 3.04 -6.59
C LEU A 242 -5.41 3.60 -5.79
N ILE A 243 -6.24 4.42 -6.43
CA ILE A 243 -7.49 4.88 -5.84
C ILE A 243 -8.64 4.28 -6.63
N ASN A 244 -9.50 3.51 -5.95
CA ASN A 244 -10.54 2.70 -6.57
C ASN A 244 -10.00 1.86 -7.75
N LYS A 245 -8.84 1.20 -7.53
CA LYS A 245 -8.09 0.38 -8.50
C LYS A 245 -7.49 1.14 -9.69
N VAL A 246 -7.67 2.45 -9.78
CA VAL A 246 -7.09 3.28 -10.84
C VAL A 246 -5.73 3.80 -10.39
N PRO A 247 -4.65 3.58 -11.19
CA PRO A 247 -3.36 4.18 -10.92
C PRO A 247 -3.47 5.70 -10.87
N THR A 248 -2.82 6.28 -9.88
CA THR A 248 -2.76 7.73 -9.74
C THR A 248 -1.37 8.19 -10.16
N GLU A 249 -1.26 8.75 -11.36
CA GLU A 249 0.01 9.27 -11.90
C GLU A 249 0.51 10.51 -11.13
N ASP A 250 -0.35 11.11 -10.31
CA ASP A 250 -0.20 12.45 -9.73
C ASP A 250 0.14 12.45 -8.21
N ILE A 251 0.49 11.31 -7.61
CA ILE A 251 0.82 11.27 -6.17
C ILE A 251 2.20 11.89 -5.89
N THR A 252 3.05 11.94 -6.91
CA THR A 252 4.34 12.65 -6.89
C THR A 252 4.17 14.17 -6.87
N SER A 253 2.97 14.71 -7.19
CA SER A 253 2.69 16.15 -7.25
C SER A 253 1.96 16.73 -6.03
N ASN A 254 2.00 16.04 -4.88
CA ASN A 254 1.65 16.57 -3.55
C ASN A 254 0.18 16.94 -3.31
N ASN A 255 -0.80 16.11 -3.68
CA ASN A 255 -2.13 16.33 -3.08
C ASN A 255 -3.08 15.12 -3.03
N LEU A 256 -2.72 14.07 -2.29
CA LEU A 256 -3.67 12.99 -1.98
C LEU A 256 -5.03 13.53 -1.49
N MET A 257 -5.02 14.58 -0.67
CA MET A 257 -6.24 15.25 -0.19
C MET A 257 -7.13 15.71 -1.35
N LYS A 258 -6.58 16.45 -2.32
CA LYS A 258 -7.29 16.92 -3.52
C LYS A 258 -7.87 15.75 -4.32
N VAL A 259 -7.11 14.66 -4.49
CA VAL A 259 -7.56 13.50 -5.27
C VAL A 259 -8.72 12.79 -4.57
N VAL A 260 -8.65 12.63 -3.25
CA VAL A 260 -9.72 12.04 -2.45
C VAL A 260 -10.95 12.95 -2.43
N CYS A 261 -10.77 14.25 -2.17
CA CYS A 261 -11.87 15.22 -2.13
C CYS A 261 -12.66 15.29 -3.44
N LYS A 262 -11.99 15.17 -4.60
CA LYS A 262 -12.67 15.12 -5.91
C LYS A 262 -13.57 13.90 -6.11
N GLN A 263 -13.42 12.86 -5.30
CA GLN A 263 -14.22 11.64 -5.37
C GLN A 263 -15.36 11.60 -4.35
N ILE A 264 -15.43 12.57 -3.44
CA ILE A 264 -16.53 12.70 -2.49
C ILE A 264 -17.66 13.48 -3.15
N ILE A 265 -18.88 12.95 -3.07
CA ILE A 265 -20.08 13.60 -3.62
C ILE A 265 -20.39 14.87 -2.81
N ASP A 266 -20.75 15.96 -3.48
CA ASP A 266 -20.97 17.30 -2.89
C ASP A 266 -21.84 17.30 -1.62
N LYS A 267 -22.87 16.45 -1.55
CA LYS A 267 -23.78 16.35 -0.39
C LYS A 267 -23.07 15.92 0.90
N ASP A 268 -21.97 15.19 0.78
CA ASP A 268 -21.19 14.63 1.90
C ASP A 268 -19.80 15.26 1.99
N LEU A 269 -19.56 16.37 1.25
CA LEU A 269 -18.25 17.00 1.13
C LEU A 269 -17.78 17.61 2.47
N PRO A 270 -16.67 17.14 3.05
CA PRO A 270 -16.17 17.68 4.30
C PRO A 270 -15.61 19.09 4.13
N ALA A 271 -15.62 19.88 5.20
CA ALA A 271 -15.06 21.24 5.18
C ALA A 271 -13.59 21.28 4.72
N ASP A 272 -12.81 20.26 5.06
CA ASP A 272 -11.43 20.06 4.61
C ASP A 272 -11.28 20.00 3.07
N CYS A 273 -12.36 19.70 2.35
CA CYS A 273 -12.38 19.60 0.89
C CYS A 273 -12.81 20.88 0.16
N ASN A 274 -13.36 21.87 0.86
CA ASN A 274 -13.89 23.10 0.25
C ASN A 274 -12.86 23.91 -0.55
N THR A 275 -11.59 23.83 -0.15
CA THR A 275 -10.47 24.51 -0.82
C THR A 275 -10.08 23.86 -2.15
N PHE A 276 -10.51 22.62 -2.41
CA PHE A 276 -10.16 21.88 -3.63
C PHE A 276 -11.27 21.85 -4.68
N VAL A 277 -12.52 22.13 -4.28
CA VAL A 277 -13.70 22.14 -5.15
C VAL A 277 -13.98 23.52 -5.75
N SER A 278 -13.54 24.61 -5.10
CA SER A 278 -13.79 25.99 -5.55
C SER A 278 -13.05 26.39 -6.84
N GLY A 279 -12.13 25.58 -7.36
CA GLY A 279 -11.40 25.85 -8.60
C GLY A 279 -12.09 25.38 -9.90
N SER A 280 -13.21 24.66 -9.81
CA SER A 280 -13.92 24.08 -10.97
C SER A 280 -15.23 24.77 -11.34
N HIS A 281 -15.70 25.75 -10.56
CA HIS A 281 -16.72 26.66 -11.07
C HIS A 281 -16.08 27.55 -12.13
N LYS A 282 -16.22 27.13 -13.40
CA LYS A 282 -16.06 28.02 -14.54
C LYS A 282 -16.81 29.30 -14.20
N LEU A 283 -16.10 30.42 -14.19
CA LEU A 283 -16.70 31.74 -14.32
C LEU A 283 -17.67 31.65 -15.50
N ALA A 284 -18.96 31.52 -15.20
CA ALA A 284 -20.00 31.92 -16.11
C ALA A 284 -19.81 33.43 -16.21
N VAL A 285 -18.93 33.85 -17.13
CA VAL A 285 -18.90 35.21 -17.64
C VAL A 285 -20.30 35.41 -18.17
N GLY A 286 -21.13 36.08 -17.38
CA GLY A 286 -22.46 36.48 -17.77
C GLY A 286 -22.28 37.27 -19.06
N VAL A 287 -22.67 36.68 -20.18
CA VAL A 287 -22.90 37.41 -21.41
C VAL A 287 -24.09 38.31 -21.09
N LEU A 288 -23.80 39.50 -20.60
CA LEU A 288 -24.75 40.58 -20.48
C LEU A 288 -25.31 40.79 -21.89
N PRO A 289 -26.61 40.65 -22.14
CA PRO A 289 -27.15 40.93 -23.45
C PRO A 289 -26.93 42.42 -23.71
N ILE A 290 -26.11 42.75 -24.71
CA ILE A 290 -25.97 44.10 -25.24
C ILE A 290 -27.30 44.45 -25.89
N ILE A 291 -28.27 44.90 -25.10
CA ILE A 291 -29.47 45.58 -25.57
C ILE A 291 -29.11 47.06 -25.68
N ILE A 292 -28.27 47.40 -26.65
CA ILE A 292 -28.07 48.79 -27.08
C ILE A 292 -27.92 48.77 -28.60
N GLY A 293 -28.92 49.28 -29.32
CA GLY A 293 -28.70 49.75 -30.69
C GLY A 293 -29.65 49.32 -31.80
N ALA A 294 -30.82 48.72 -31.53
CA ALA A 294 -31.80 48.43 -32.59
C ALA A 294 -33.11 49.25 -32.48
N PHE A 295 -33.13 50.31 -31.66
CA PHE A 295 -34.31 51.19 -31.51
C PHE A 295 -34.20 52.54 -32.24
N TYR A 296 -33.18 52.74 -33.08
CA TYR A 296 -32.97 54.02 -33.78
C TYR A 296 -32.98 53.98 -35.32
N ILE A 297 -33.44 52.88 -35.95
CA ILE A 297 -33.64 52.86 -37.41
C ILE A 297 -35.01 52.28 -37.78
N ILE A 298 -36.10 52.81 -37.22
CA ILE A 298 -37.43 52.82 -37.88
C ILE A 298 -38.15 54.12 -37.46
N LYS A 299 -37.56 55.27 -37.81
CA LYS A 299 -38.31 56.53 -37.92
C LYS A 299 -37.68 57.49 -38.94
N MET A 300 -37.16 56.94 -40.03
CA MET A 300 -36.84 57.66 -41.26
C MET A 300 -36.87 56.66 -42.41
N ILE A 301 -38.06 56.48 -42.99
CA ILE A 301 -38.43 56.36 -44.42
C ILE A 301 -39.96 56.25 -44.43
#